data_AF-A0A6P2A9C3-F1
#
_entry.id   AF-A0A6P2A9C3-F1
#
_cell.length_a   1.000
_cell.length_b   1.000
_cell.length_c   1.000
_cell.angle_alpha   90.00
_cell.angle_beta   90.00
_cell.angle_gamma   90.00
#
_symmetry.space_group_name_H-M   'P 1'
#
loop_
_entity.id
_entity.type
_entity.pdbx_description
1 polymer ?
#
loop_
_entity_poly.entity_id
_entity_poly.type
_entity_poly.pdbx_seq_one_letter_code
_entity_poly.pdbx_strand_id
1 'polypeptide(L)'
;MTTDINDILDLFRDFVSTHDYQNNSILTAYVDIDSTNPENQRVTPAWQIELKNELKRFESQLDPEEMKRWEAQKTLSRTETMIMDRLQHQKPTGRSIALFSDFEDLVAIDLPVPMKTRVYYGLPQIKHLLFALDQYKKYLAILFSGSEVRIVEVFLTRATNEIQLSTEHELARRFGRKSKTLAFDRRDKEYEQRFIKEVAGEINQYFLESLEAERIVFGGNQQQAAQIRSALRPNVRDLVVAIEPMDFKLPEREIADIVRPIAYAYEQDHDVTVVENLVYQFNKNGPAVIEKQGVEIALERGKVKTLVIPYPVDTEEFDSLIVDVILSGAEVEFVYGEGADKLKQFGGIGAVLYYSGN
;
A
#
# COMPACT_ATOMS: atom_id res chain seq x y z
N MET A 1 9.13 -12.72 3.43
CA MET A 1 9.69 -11.39 3.70
C MET A 1 8.86 -10.43 2.91
N THR A 2 7.93 -9.75 3.57
CA THR A 2 7.26 -8.58 3.00
C THR A 2 8.29 -7.46 3.01
N THR A 3 8.70 -6.99 1.84
CA THR A 3 9.53 -5.79 1.70
C THR A 3 8.73 -4.60 2.20
N ASP A 4 9.27 -3.81 3.14
CA ASP A 4 8.62 -2.59 3.63
C ASP A 4 8.45 -1.60 2.47
N ILE A 5 7.33 -0.89 2.40
CA ILE A 5 7.11 0.16 1.41
C ILE A 5 8.20 1.23 1.49
N ASN A 6 8.73 1.52 2.68
CA ASN A 6 9.81 2.49 2.85
C ASN A 6 11.10 2.01 2.17
N ASP A 7 11.44 0.73 2.32
CA ASP A 7 12.62 0.15 1.65
C ASP A 7 12.48 0.22 0.12
N ILE A 8 11.26 -0.01 -0.40
CA ILE A 8 10.95 0.10 -1.83
C ILE A 8 11.16 1.54 -2.32
N LEU A 9 10.65 2.52 -1.57
CA LEU A 9 10.75 3.93 -1.92
C LEU A 9 12.19 4.46 -1.79
N ASP A 10 12.94 4.00 -0.80
CA ASP A 10 14.35 4.35 -0.63
C ASP A 10 15.19 3.82 -1.79
N LEU A 11 14.99 2.56 -2.19
CA LEU A 11 15.67 1.99 -3.35
C LEU A 11 15.34 2.76 -4.64
N PHE A 12 14.09 3.20 -4.80
CA PHE A 12 13.69 4.05 -5.92
C PHE A 12 14.35 5.44 -5.88
N ARG A 13 14.37 6.09 -4.71
CA ARG A 13 15.01 7.41 -4.51
C ARG A 13 16.50 7.35 -4.84
N ASP A 14 17.19 6.33 -4.35
CA ASP A 14 18.61 6.12 -4.62
C ASP A 14 18.86 5.95 -6.12
N PHE A 15 18.05 5.15 -6.81
CA PHE A 15 18.16 4.96 -8.25
C PHE A 15 17.92 6.26 -9.02
N VAL A 16 16.82 6.96 -8.75
CA VAL A 16 16.41 8.14 -9.52
C VAL A 16 17.36 9.32 -9.29
N SER A 17 17.89 9.47 -8.06
CA SER A 17 18.86 10.54 -7.73
C SER A 17 20.24 10.31 -8.35
N THR A 18 20.67 9.05 -8.49
CA THR A 18 21.99 8.71 -9.05
C THR A 18 22.04 8.80 -10.57
N HIS A 19 20.92 8.60 -11.26
CA HIS A 19 20.86 8.52 -12.72
C HIS A 19 20.29 9.79 -13.41
N ASP A 20 20.11 10.89 -12.66
CA ASP A 20 19.67 12.20 -13.17
C ASP A 20 18.45 12.11 -14.12
N TYR A 21 17.34 11.58 -13.58
CA TYR A 21 16.13 11.29 -14.36
C TYR A 21 15.51 12.52 -15.07
N GLN A 22 15.86 13.74 -14.65
CA GLN A 22 15.39 14.97 -15.28
C GLN A 22 16.02 15.15 -16.67
N ASN A 23 17.23 14.62 -16.86
CA ASN A 23 17.97 14.68 -18.12
C ASN A 23 18.02 13.32 -18.85
N ASN A 24 17.79 12.22 -18.14
CA ASN A 24 17.83 10.87 -18.69
C ASN A 24 16.49 10.14 -18.57
N SER A 25 15.96 9.69 -19.71
CA SER A 25 14.72 8.90 -19.75
C SER A 25 14.91 7.52 -19.12
N ILE A 26 13.99 7.14 -18.24
CA ILE A 26 13.98 5.86 -17.54
C ILE A 26 12.95 4.93 -18.18
N LEU A 27 13.36 3.69 -18.46
CA LEU A 27 12.47 2.59 -18.76
C LEU A 27 11.85 2.08 -17.46
N THR A 28 10.53 2.17 -17.34
CA THR A 28 9.78 1.56 -16.23
C THR A 28 9.00 0.36 -16.75
N ALA A 29 9.13 -0.79 -16.11
CA ALA A 29 8.33 -1.97 -16.46
C ALA A 29 7.69 -2.59 -15.22
N TYR A 30 6.42 -2.93 -15.33
CA TYR A 30 5.71 -3.78 -14.38
C TYR A 30 5.47 -5.11 -15.04
N VAL A 31 5.74 -6.21 -14.35
CA VAL A 31 5.63 -7.56 -14.91
C VAL A 31 4.83 -8.46 -13.96
N ASP A 32 3.73 -9.02 -14.47
CA ASP A 32 2.90 -9.97 -13.73
C ASP A 32 3.58 -11.34 -13.68
N ILE A 33 4.28 -11.64 -12.59
CA ILE A 33 4.98 -12.92 -12.40
C ILE A 33 4.22 -13.87 -11.47
N ASP A 34 2.92 -13.60 -11.22
CA ASP A 34 2.16 -14.30 -10.20
C ASP A 34 2.19 -15.81 -10.43
N SER A 35 2.86 -16.52 -9.52
CA SER A 35 3.02 -17.97 -9.60
C SER A 35 1.71 -18.72 -9.39
N THR A 36 0.68 -18.07 -8.83
CA THR A 36 -0.65 -18.67 -8.68
C THR A 36 -1.42 -18.74 -10.00
N ASN A 37 -1.00 -17.94 -11.00
CA ASN A 37 -1.55 -17.99 -12.35
C ASN A 37 -0.99 -19.21 -13.12
N PRO A 38 -1.82 -20.18 -13.55
CA PRO A 38 -1.36 -21.34 -14.30
C PRO A 38 -0.63 -20.99 -15.60
N GLU A 39 -0.95 -19.86 -16.22
CA GLU A 39 -0.30 -19.39 -17.45
C GLU A 39 1.18 -19.04 -17.23
N ASN A 40 1.54 -18.62 -16.01
CA ASN A 40 2.91 -18.31 -15.61
C ASN A 40 3.73 -19.56 -15.23
N GLN A 41 3.08 -20.73 -15.09
CA GLN A 41 3.74 -21.99 -14.72
C GLN A 41 4.14 -22.85 -15.94
N ARG A 42 3.86 -22.39 -17.16
CA ARG A 42 4.17 -23.11 -18.40
C ARG A 42 5.68 -23.11 -18.69
N VAL A 43 6.10 -23.99 -19.60
CA VAL A 43 7.50 -24.08 -20.09
C VAL A 43 7.99 -22.72 -20.62
N THR A 44 7.12 -21.99 -21.31
CA THR A 44 7.31 -20.57 -21.61
C THR A 44 6.24 -19.81 -20.83
N PRO A 45 6.61 -19.14 -19.72
CA PRO A 45 5.66 -18.40 -18.90
C PRO A 45 4.96 -17.29 -19.69
N ALA A 46 3.69 -17.03 -19.39
CA ALA A 46 2.93 -15.95 -20.03
C ALA A 46 3.57 -14.57 -19.83
N TRP A 47 4.07 -14.27 -18.62
CA TRP A 47 4.78 -13.03 -18.35
C TRP A 47 5.95 -12.76 -19.30
N GLN A 48 6.65 -13.82 -19.74
CA GLN A 48 7.77 -13.70 -20.67
C GLN A 48 7.30 -13.24 -22.05
N ILE A 49 6.17 -13.79 -22.50
CA ILE A 49 5.58 -13.45 -23.79
C ILE A 49 5.01 -12.03 -23.75
N GLU A 50 4.28 -11.70 -22.68
CA GLU A 50 3.68 -10.37 -22.50
C GLU A 50 4.74 -9.27 -22.43
N LEU A 51 5.80 -9.46 -21.65
CA LEU A 51 6.89 -8.49 -21.55
C LEU A 51 7.56 -8.26 -22.91
N LYS A 52 7.82 -9.33 -23.68
CA LYS A 52 8.39 -9.21 -25.03
C LYS A 52 7.46 -8.43 -25.97
N ASN A 53 6.16 -8.70 -25.88
CA ASN A 53 5.18 -8.00 -26.70
C ASN A 53 5.08 -6.52 -26.32
N GLU A 54 5.09 -6.19 -25.04
CA GLU A 54 5.08 -4.80 -24.56
C GLU A 54 6.37 -4.06 -24.92
N LEU A 55 7.54 -4.68 -24.81
CA LEU A 55 8.82 -4.10 -25.26
C LEU A 55 8.83 -3.84 -26.77
N LYS A 56 8.32 -4.78 -27.59
CA LYS A 56 8.19 -4.58 -29.04
C LYS A 56 7.17 -3.50 -29.40
N ARG A 57 6.04 -3.47 -28.70
CA ARG A 57 5.03 -2.42 -28.86
C ARG A 57 5.64 -1.06 -28.55
N PHE A 58 6.39 -0.97 -27.45
CA PHE A 58 7.13 0.24 -27.10
C PHE A 58 8.16 0.62 -28.16
N GLU A 59 8.98 -0.31 -28.65
CA GLU A 59 9.96 -0.06 -29.72
C GLU A 59 9.29 0.54 -30.98
N SER A 60 8.07 0.10 -31.30
CA SER A 60 7.31 0.63 -32.44
C SER A 60 6.73 2.04 -32.25
N GLN A 61 6.73 2.56 -31.01
CA GLN A 61 6.15 3.86 -30.64
C GLN A 61 7.20 4.96 -30.50
N LEU A 62 8.50 4.63 -30.52
CA LEU A 62 9.59 5.62 -30.45
C LEU A 62 9.66 6.49 -31.70
N ASP A 63 9.94 7.79 -31.53
CA ASP A 63 10.14 8.71 -32.65
C ASP A 63 11.40 8.29 -33.45
N PRO A 64 11.38 8.29 -34.80
CA PRO A 64 12.56 8.13 -35.63
C PRO A 64 13.80 8.94 -35.20
N GLU A 65 13.66 10.13 -34.62
CA GLU A 65 14.78 10.92 -34.08
C GLU A 65 15.28 10.40 -32.73
N GLU A 66 14.42 9.91 -31.84
CA GLU A 66 14.80 9.19 -30.61
C GLU A 66 15.49 7.86 -30.96
N MET A 67 14.96 7.18 -31.97
CA MET A 67 15.48 5.92 -32.49
C MET A 67 16.81 6.10 -33.24
N LYS A 68 17.07 7.27 -33.84
CA LYS A 68 18.34 7.63 -34.48
C LYS A 68 19.39 8.16 -33.51
N ARG A 69 18.99 8.89 -32.46
CA ARG A 69 19.92 9.39 -31.43
C ARG A 69 20.57 8.27 -30.64
N TRP A 70 20.05 7.05 -30.75
CA TRP A 70 20.45 5.94 -29.94
C TRP A 70 20.89 4.73 -30.77
N GLU A 71 21.88 3.99 -30.25
CA GLU A 71 22.02 2.56 -30.50
C GLU A 71 20.81 1.77 -29.92
N ALA A 72 19.60 2.32 -30.00
CA ALA A 72 18.41 2.03 -29.19
C ALA A 72 18.06 0.57 -29.26
N GLN A 73 18.15 -0.01 -30.45
CA GLN A 73 17.83 -1.40 -30.67
C GLN A 73 18.83 -2.36 -29.99
N LYS A 74 20.13 -2.02 -29.98
CA LYS A 74 21.14 -2.81 -29.26
C LYS A 74 20.97 -2.65 -27.75
N THR A 75 20.75 -1.43 -27.29
CA THR A 75 20.54 -1.10 -25.89
C THR A 75 19.27 -1.75 -25.35
N LEU A 76 18.16 -1.70 -26.09
CA LEU A 76 16.89 -2.34 -25.74
C LEU A 76 17.01 -3.87 -25.73
N SER A 77 17.73 -4.47 -26.68
CA SER A 77 18.01 -5.90 -26.68
C SER A 77 18.84 -6.32 -25.45
N ARG A 78 19.80 -5.46 -25.04
CA ARG A 78 20.57 -5.66 -23.81
C ARG A 78 19.68 -5.53 -22.57
N THR A 79 18.81 -4.53 -22.50
CA THR A 79 17.86 -4.33 -21.40
C THR A 79 16.85 -5.46 -21.31
N GLU A 80 16.30 -5.93 -22.43
CA GLU A 80 15.45 -7.13 -22.48
C GLU A 80 16.21 -8.32 -21.91
N THR A 81 17.46 -8.53 -22.35
CA THR A 81 18.29 -9.64 -21.86
C THR A 81 18.54 -9.51 -20.36
N MET A 82 18.87 -8.32 -19.87
CA MET A 82 19.13 -8.03 -18.46
C MET A 82 17.89 -8.27 -17.59
N ILE A 83 16.71 -7.80 -18.03
CA ILE A 83 15.44 -8.04 -17.34
C ILE A 83 15.13 -9.54 -17.33
N MET A 84 15.26 -10.22 -18.47
CA MET A 84 15.00 -11.65 -18.57
C MET A 84 15.95 -12.47 -17.68
N ASP A 85 17.23 -12.12 -17.67
CA ASP A 85 18.25 -12.75 -16.83
C ASP A 85 17.91 -12.57 -15.34
N ARG A 86 17.55 -11.34 -14.94
CA ARG A 86 17.12 -11.00 -13.58
C ARG A 86 15.90 -11.82 -13.14
N LEU A 87 14.90 -11.98 -14.01
CA LEU A 87 13.67 -12.70 -13.71
C LEU A 87 13.88 -14.22 -13.66
N GLN A 88 14.73 -14.78 -14.54
CA GLN A 88 14.97 -16.22 -14.60
C GLN A 88 15.91 -16.73 -13.50
N HIS A 89 16.97 -15.98 -13.18
CA HIS A 89 18.00 -16.44 -12.25
C HIS A 89 17.67 -16.15 -10.78
N GLN A 90 17.03 -15.02 -10.48
CA GLN A 90 16.80 -14.61 -9.10
C GLN A 90 15.44 -15.04 -8.53
N LYS A 91 14.69 -15.89 -9.25
CA LYS A 91 13.41 -16.53 -8.84
C LYS A 91 12.57 -15.63 -7.93
N PRO A 92 11.98 -14.59 -8.50
CA PRO A 92 11.28 -13.59 -7.73
C PRO A 92 10.15 -14.18 -6.89
N THR A 93 9.96 -13.61 -5.71
CA THR A 93 9.10 -14.17 -4.65
C THR A 93 7.76 -13.47 -4.53
N GLY A 94 7.61 -12.32 -5.19
CA GLY A 94 6.38 -11.54 -5.26
C GLY A 94 5.37 -12.06 -6.30
N ARG A 95 4.22 -11.38 -6.37
CA ARG A 95 3.21 -11.56 -7.43
C ARG A 95 3.52 -10.72 -8.66
N SER A 96 4.32 -9.66 -8.52
CA SER A 96 4.79 -8.85 -9.65
C SER A 96 6.18 -8.29 -9.38
N ILE A 97 6.81 -7.75 -10.41
CA ILE A 97 8.05 -6.98 -10.27
C ILE A 97 7.89 -5.59 -10.91
N ALA A 98 8.35 -4.57 -10.18
CA ALA A 98 8.65 -3.26 -10.75
C ALA A 98 10.13 -3.18 -11.13
N LEU A 99 10.40 -2.70 -12.34
CA LEU A 99 11.73 -2.56 -12.92
C LEU A 99 11.94 -1.10 -13.32
N PHE A 100 13.09 -0.55 -12.97
CA PHE A 100 13.53 0.78 -13.39
C PHE A 100 14.93 0.66 -13.99
N SER A 101 15.12 1.17 -15.20
CA SER A 101 16.40 1.10 -15.90
C SER A 101 16.66 2.35 -16.73
N ASP A 102 17.88 2.86 -16.64
CA ASP A 102 18.44 3.87 -17.54
C ASP A 102 19.24 3.21 -18.68
N PHE A 103 19.04 1.90 -18.87
CA PHE A 103 19.66 1.03 -19.85
C PHE A 103 21.13 0.67 -19.60
N GLU A 104 21.77 1.26 -18.60
CA GLU A 104 23.07 0.84 -18.09
C GLU A 104 22.89 -0.01 -16.84
N ASP A 105 22.08 0.49 -15.91
CA ASP A 105 21.73 -0.14 -14.65
C ASP A 105 20.26 -0.55 -14.60
N LEU A 106 19.95 -1.49 -13.69
CA LEU A 106 18.61 -2.02 -13.47
C LEU A 106 18.35 -2.22 -11.99
N VAL A 107 17.30 -1.59 -11.51
CA VAL A 107 16.70 -1.87 -10.22
C VAL A 107 15.44 -2.70 -10.42
N ALA A 108 15.29 -3.75 -9.62
CA ALA A 108 14.16 -4.66 -9.65
C ALA A 108 13.61 -4.86 -8.25
N ILE A 109 12.30 -4.65 -8.10
CA ILE A 109 11.59 -4.64 -6.83
C ILE A 109 10.50 -5.69 -6.88
N ASP A 110 10.58 -6.69 -6.01
CA ASP A 110 9.55 -7.70 -5.83
C ASP A 110 8.33 -7.08 -5.12
N LEU A 111 7.14 -7.26 -5.69
CA LEU A 111 5.90 -6.71 -5.17
C LEU A 111 4.95 -7.82 -4.69
N PRO A 112 4.29 -7.65 -3.53
CA PRO A 112 3.32 -8.62 -3.03
C PRO A 112 1.99 -8.57 -3.80
N VAL A 113 1.79 -7.58 -4.66
CA VAL A 113 0.54 -7.31 -5.39
C VAL A 113 0.65 -7.69 -6.87
N PRO A 114 -0.43 -8.17 -7.49
CA PRO A 114 -0.45 -8.41 -8.93
C PRO A 114 -0.55 -7.07 -9.68
N MET A 115 0.23 -6.93 -10.74
CA MET A 115 0.26 -5.76 -11.61
C MET A 115 0.27 -6.21 -13.06
N LYS A 116 -0.58 -5.61 -13.89
CA LYS A 116 -0.62 -5.91 -15.33
C LYS A 116 0.74 -5.61 -15.97
N THR A 117 1.22 -6.55 -16.78
CA THR A 117 2.45 -6.37 -17.56
C THR A 117 2.34 -5.15 -18.47
N ARG A 118 3.20 -4.13 -18.25
CA ARG A 118 3.27 -2.91 -19.05
C ARG A 118 4.66 -2.29 -18.99
N VAL A 119 5.03 -1.61 -20.06
CA VAL A 119 6.30 -0.89 -20.20
C VAL A 119 6.04 0.58 -20.52
N TYR A 120 6.84 1.45 -19.92
CA TYR A 120 6.81 2.90 -20.08
C TYR A 120 8.23 3.46 -20.26
N TYR A 121 8.33 4.64 -20.86
CA TYR A 121 9.61 5.31 -21.12
C TYR A 121 9.47 6.82 -20.93
N GLY A 122 10.54 7.46 -20.44
CA GLY A 122 10.56 8.89 -20.12
C GLY A 122 10.65 9.08 -18.61
N LEU A 123 9.70 9.79 -18.01
CA LEU A 123 9.64 9.94 -16.56
C LEU A 123 9.40 8.58 -15.87
N PRO A 124 10.07 8.30 -14.74
CA PRO A 124 9.82 7.08 -13.98
C PRO A 124 8.34 6.97 -13.58
N GLN A 125 7.66 5.89 -14.00
CA GLN A 125 6.21 5.74 -13.83
C GLN A 125 5.80 5.22 -12.45
N ILE A 126 6.40 5.77 -11.39
CA ILE A 126 6.25 5.32 -10.00
C ILE A 126 4.80 5.36 -9.48
N LYS A 127 3.93 6.20 -10.07
CA LYS A 127 2.51 6.31 -9.70
C LYS A 127 1.80 4.96 -9.69
N HIS A 128 2.07 4.08 -10.66
CA HIS A 128 1.41 2.78 -10.74
C HIS A 128 1.80 1.86 -9.59
N LEU A 129 3.07 1.92 -9.17
CA LEU A 129 3.55 1.21 -7.99
C LEU A 129 2.86 1.76 -6.73
N LEU A 130 2.89 3.09 -6.55
CA LEU A 130 2.29 3.75 -5.41
C LEU A 130 0.80 3.42 -5.29
N PHE A 131 0.04 3.47 -6.38
CA PHE A 131 -1.36 3.05 -6.39
C PHE A 131 -1.51 1.58 -5.99
N ALA A 132 -0.73 0.67 -6.57
CA ALA A 132 -0.87 -0.75 -6.29
C ALA A 132 -0.59 -1.08 -4.82
N LEU A 133 0.38 -0.40 -4.21
CA LEU A 133 0.69 -0.52 -2.79
C LEU A 133 -0.37 0.13 -1.90
N ASP A 134 -0.85 1.33 -2.26
CA ASP A 134 -1.91 2.00 -1.51
C ASP A 134 -3.21 1.20 -1.50
N GLN A 135 -3.54 0.55 -2.61
CA GLN A 135 -4.71 -0.31 -2.74
C GLN A 135 -4.64 -1.56 -1.88
N TYR A 136 -3.44 -1.98 -1.49
CA TYR A 136 -3.20 -3.19 -0.70
C TYR A 136 -3.22 -2.86 0.78
N LYS A 137 -4.43 -2.68 1.32
CA LYS A 137 -4.62 -2.40 2.74
C LYS A 137 -4.81 -3.70 3.53
N LYS A 138 -4.10 -3.79 4.66
CA LYS A 138 -4.19 -4.91 5.60
C LYS A 138 -5.20 -4.60 6.71
N TYR A 139 -6.17 -5.49 6.90
CA TYR A 139 -7.11 -5.47 8.02
C TYR A 139 -6.89 -6.68 8.92
N LEU A 140 -6.94 -6.46 10.23
CA LEU A 140 -6.95 -7.53 11.23
C LEU A 140 -8.36 -7.75 11.76
N ALA A 141 -8.90 -8.95 11.56
CA ALA A 141 -10.08 -9.41 12.26
C ALA A 141 -9.66 -10.10 13.58
N ILE A 142 -10.01 -9.52 14.73
CA ILE A 142 -9.70 -10.09 16.04
C ILE A 142 -10.99 -10.52 16.73
N LEU A 143 -11.20 -11.83 16.86
CA LEU A 143 -12.39 -12.44 17.45
C LEU A 143 -12.10 -12.88 18.88
N PHE A 144 -13.01 -12.55 19.80
CA PHE A 144 -12.88 -12.86 21.23
C PHE A 144 -13.94 -13.86 21.70
N SER A 145 -13.53 -14.86 22.47
CA SER A 145 -14.45 -15.84 23.08
C SER A 145 -13.94 -16.30 24.44
N GLY A 146 -14.45 -15.69 25.51
CA GLY A 146 -14.08 -16.08 26.88
C GLY A 146 -12.61 -15.79 27.16
N SER A 147 -11.76 -16.82 27.20
CA SER A 147 -10.31 -16.66 27.34
C SER A 147 -9.53 -16.91 26.04
N GLU A 148 -10.23 -16.99 24.91
CA GLU A 148 -9.64 -17.30 23.61
C GLU A 148 -9.70 -16.07 22.69
N VAL A 149 -8.64 -15.90 21.90
CA VAL A 149 -8.52 -14.86 20.89
C VAL A 149 -8.10 -15.51 19.59
N ARG A 150 -8.74 -15.10 18.49
CA ARG A 150 -8.42 -15.56 17.14
C ARG A 150 -8.18 -14.34 16.26
N ILE A 151 -7.09 -14.36 15.50
CA ILE A 151 -6.72 -13.28 14.58
C ILE A 151 -6.74 -13.84 13.17
N VAL A 152 -7.31 -13.09 12.24
CA VAL A 152 -7.30 -13.38 10.80
C VAL A 152 -6.85 -12.13 10.08
N GLU A 153 -5.83 -12.25 9.24
CA GLU A 153 -5.37 -11.16 8.39
C GLU A 153 -6.15 -11.18 7.07
N VAL A 154 -6.76 -10.05 6.75
CA VAL A 154 -7.55 -9.85 5.55
C VAL A 154 -6.87 -8.76 4.73
N PHE A 155 -6.26 -9.15 3.62
CA PHE A 155 -5.71 -8.24 2.65
C PHE A 155 -6.77 -7.94 1.58
N LEU A 156 -7.06 -6.67 1.40
CA LEU A 156 -8.08 -6.20 0.47
C LEU A 156 -7.42 -5.37 -0.62
N THR A 157 -7.77 -5.63 -1.88
CA THR A 157 -7.37 -4.80 -3.02
C THR A 157 -8.60 -4.11 -3.61
N ARG A 158 -8.70 -2.77 -3.51
CA ARG A 158 -9.93 -2.06 -3.96
C ARG A 158 -10.18 -2.21 -5.46
N ALA A 159 -9.13 -2.21 -6.29
CA ALA A 159 -9.23 -2.27 -7.75
C ALA A 159 -9.72 -3.62 -8.31
N THR A 160 -9.28 -4.74 -7.74
CA THR A 160 -9.62 -6.08 -8.22
C THR A 160 -10.72 -6.75 -7.40
N ASN A 161 -11.13 -6.15 -6.29
CA ASN A 161 -11.96 -6.79 -5.26
C ASN A 161 -11.38 -8.13 -4.78
N GLU A 162 -10.07 -8.34 -4.95
CA GLU A 162 -9.39 -9.54 -4.46
C GLU A 162 -9.32 -9.50 -2.94
N ILE A 163 -9.61 -10.66 -2.35
CA ILE A 163 -9.41 -10.94 -0.94
C ILE A 163 -8.30 -11.97 -0.85
N GLN A 164 -7.23 -11.61 -0.16
CA GLN A 164 -6.21 -12.56 0.24
C GLN A 164 -6.28 -12.78 1.74
N LEU A 165 -6.39 -14.04 2.12
CA LEU A 165 -6.36 -14.48 3.50
C LEU A 165 -4.96 -14.99 3.77
N SER A 166 -4.30 -14.35 4.73
CA SER A 166 -3.12 -14.93 5.35
C SER A 166 -3.53 -15.36 6.74
N THR A 167 -3.33 -16.63 7.00
CA THR A 167 -3.51 -17.18 8.33
C THR A 167 -2.14 -17.54 8.84
N GLU A 168 -1.50 -16.59 9.53
CA GLU A 168 -0.52 -16.99 10.54
C GLU A 168 -1.27 -17.72 11.65
N HIS A 169 -1.52 -19.01 11.43
CA HIS A 169 -2.04 -19.85 12.50
C HIS A 169 -1.02 -19.83 13.65
N GLU A 170 -1.54 -19.39 14.81
CA GLU A 170 -0.97 -19.50 16.16
C GLU A 170 -0.28 -18.27 16.78
N LEU A 171 -0.85 -17.07 16.61
CA LEU A 171 -0.77 -16.07 17.68
C LEU A 171 -1.54 -16.49 18.96
N ALA A 172 -2.38 -17.53 18.89
CA ALA A 172 -2.96 -18.20 20.05
C ALA A 172 -1.93 -18.63 21.11
N ARG A 173 -0.64 -18.77 20.76
CA ARG A 173 0.44 -19.06 21.71
C ARG A 173 1.01 -17.83 22.43
N ARG A 174 0.80 -16.59 21.93
CA ARG A 174 1.22 -15.37 22.63
C ARG A 174 0.10 -14.84 23.54
N PHE A 175 -1.13 -14.78 23.04
CA PHE A 175 -2.30 -14.22 23.75
C PHE A 175 -2.93 -15.13 24.82
N GLY A 176 -2.24 -16.19 25.24
CA GLY A 176 -2.80 -17.11 26.24
C GLY A 176 -1.86 -18.23 26.67
N ARG A 177 -1.00 -17.96 27.68
CA ARG A 177 -0.66 -18.93 28.76
C ARG A 177 0.32 -18.37 29.79
N LYS A 178 -0.19 -17.96 30.96
CA LYS A 178 0.29 -18.44 32.28
C LYS A 178 -0.83 -18.47 33.33
N SER A 179 -1.61 -19.57 33.32
CA SER A 179 -1.81 -20.45 34.48
C SER A 179 -3.18 -21.14 34.42
N LYS A 180 -3.19 -22.47 34.29
CA LYS A 180 -4.36 -23.29 34.61
C LYS A 180 -4.40 -23.47 36.12
N THR A 181 -5.38 -22.90 36.81
CA THR A 181 -5.84 -23.48 38.07
C THR A 181 -7.35 -23.37 38.20
N LEU A 182 -7.96 -24.53 38.44
CA LEU A 182 -9.38 -24.78 38.61
C LEU A 182 -9.87 -24.17 39.93
N ALA A 183 -10.57 -23.03 39.90
CA ALA A 183 -11.34 -22.53 41.05
C ALA A 183 -12.43 -21.54 40.59
N PHE A 184 -13.60 -22.10 40.28
CA PHE A 184 -14.78 -21.46 39.70
C PHE A 184 -15.60 -20.59 40.69
N ASP A 185 -16.25 -19.56 40.13
CA ASP A 185 -17.52 -18.91 40.55
C ASP A 185 -17.56 -17.80 41.62
N ARG A 186 -16.44 -17.30 42.13
CA ARG A 186 -16.38 -15.95 42.75
C ARG A 186 -15.20 -15.09 42.31
N ARG A 187 -14.40 -15.60 41.38
CA ARG A 187 -13.21 -14.93 40.84
C ARG A 187 -13.41 -14.41 39.42
N ASP A 188 -14.57 -14.62 38.80
CA ASP A 188 -14.74 -14.41 37.36
C ASP A 188 -14.49 -12.97 36.91
N LYS A 189 -14.94 -11.97 37.69
CA LYS A 189 -14.74 -10.56 37.34
C LYS A 189 -13.28 -10.13 37.39
N GLU A 190 -12.53 -10.61 38.38
CA GLU A 190 -11.11 -10.25 38.50
C GLU A 190 -10.28 -10.93 37.40
N TYR A 191 -10.62 -12.18 37.07
CA TYR A 191 -10.00 -12.88 35.94
C TYR A 191 -10.36 -12.24 34.61
N GLU A 192 -11.62 -11.87 34.40
CA GLU A 192 -12.09 -11.15 33.21
C GLU A 192 -11.38 -9.80 33.06
N GLN A 193 -11.27 -9.00 34.12
CA GLN A 193 -10.53 -7.74 34.10
C GLN A 193 -9.03 -7.91 33.82
N ARG A 194 -8.41 -8.96 34.37
CA ARG A 194 -7.00 -9.28 34.07
C ARG A 194 -6.83 -9.68 32.61
N PHE A 195 -7.71 -10.54 32.11
CA PHE A 195 -7.72 -10.96 30.70
C PHE A 195 -7.85 -9.77 29.76
N ILE A 196 -8.81 -8.87 30.01
CA ILE A 196 -9.00 -7.65 29.21
C ILE A 196 -7.73 -6.81 29.17
N LYS A 197 -7.07 -6.60 30.33
CA LYS A 197 -5.83 -5.82 30.40
C LYS A 197 -4.65 -6.51 29.71
N GLU A 198 -4.53 -7.82 29.85
CA GLU A 198 -3.48 -8.63 29.21
C GLU A 198 -3.62 -8.57 27.70
N VAL A 199 -4.81 -8.89 27.17
CA VAL A 199 -5.09 -8.83 25.73
C VAL A 199 -4.91 -7.43 25.17
N ALA A 200 -5.43 -6.39 25.84
CA ALA A 200 -5.21 -5.01 25.40
C ALA A 200 -3.72 -4.64 25.43
N GLY A 201 -2.98 -5.07 26.45
CA GLY A 201 -1.53 -4.88 26.57
C GLY A 201 -0.75 -5.51 25.41
N GLU A 202 -1.11 -6.74 25.05
CA GLU A 202 -0.48 -7.45 23.94
C GLU A 202 -0.84 -6.87 22.58
N ILE A 203 -2.11 -6.48 22.35
CA ILE A 203 -2.50 -5.77 21.12
C ILE A 203 -1.72 -4.46 21.02
N ASN A 204 -1.59 -3.70 22.11
CA ASN A 204 -0.76 -2.50 22.11
C ASN A 204 0.71 -2.81 21.74
N GLN A 205 1.26 -3.91 22.24
CA GLN A 205 2.64 -4.31 21.95
C GLN A 205 2.82 -4.72 20.49
N TYR A 206 1.89 -5.50 19.92
CA TYR A 206 1.91 -5.89 18.52
C TYR A 206 1.99 -4.67 17.60
N PHE A 207 1.13 -3.67 17.84
CA PHE A 207 1.09 -2.42 17.06
C PHE A 207 2.22 -1.43 17.38
N LEU A 208 3.02 -1.67 18.43
CA LEU A 208 4.27 -0.94 18.65
C LEU A 208 5.43 -1.56 17.85
N GLU A 209 5.39 -2.86 17.60
CA GLU A 209 6.42 -3.61 16.87
C GLU A 209 6.16 -3.62 15.36
N SER A 210 4.89 -3.66 14.95
CA SER A 210 4.43 -3.59 13.57
C SER A 210 3.85 -2.20 13.30
N LEU A 211 4.67 -1.31 12.74
CA LEU A 211 4.31 0.09 12.43
C LEU A 211 3.51 0.25 11.12
N GLU A 212 3.28 -0.83 10.38
CA GLU A 212 2.43 -0.79 9.20
C GLU A 212 0.98 -0.55 9.65
N ALA A 213 0.31 0.43 9.03
CA ALA A 213 -0.96 0.97 9.51
C ALA A 213 -2.13 0.00 9.28
N GLU A 214 -2.24 -1.02 10.13
CA GLU A 214 -3.31 -2.01 10.06
C GLU A 214 -4.59 -1.48 10.73
N ARG A 215 -5.74 -1.65 10.07
CA ARG A 215 -7.05 -1.36 10.66
C ARG A 215 -7.62 -2.63 11.28
N ILE A 216 -8.38 -2.48 12.36
CA ILE A 216 -8.84 -3.60 13.17
C ILE A 216 -10.37 -3.68 13.14
N VAL A 217 -10.89 -4.87 12.88
CA VAL A 217 -12.29 -5.23 13.08
C VAL A 217 -12.37 -6.24 14.23
N PHE A 218 -13.07 -5.89 15.30
CA PHE A 218 -13.31 -6.83 16.39
C PHE A 218 -14.54 -7.69 16.13
N GLY A 219 -14.51 -8.94 16.60
CA GLY A 219 -15.68 -9.82 16.59
C GLY A 219 -15.73 -10.80 17.76
N GLY A 220 -16.59 -11.80 17.67
CA GLY A 220 -16.89 -12.69 18.79
C GLY A 220 -17.85 -12.05 19.79
N ASN A 221 -17.50 -12.15 21.07
CA ASN A 221 -18.28 -11.53 22.14
C ASN A 221 -18.14 -10.00 22.11
N GLN A 222 -19.20 -9.31 21.66
CA GLN A 222 -19.19 -7.85 21.49
C GLN A 222 -18.97 -7.07 22.79
N GLN A 223 -19.49 -7.57 23.92
CA GLN A 223 -19.29 -6.91 25.22
C GLN A 223 -17.81 -6.96 25.61
N GLN A 224 -17.19 -8.12 25.45
CA GLN A 224 -15.77 -8.31 25.69
C GLN A 224 -14.91 -7.47 24.74
N ALA A 225 -15.24 -7.47 23.44
CA ALA A 225 -14.56 -6.64 22.44
C ALA A 225 -14.61 -5.14 22.79
N ALA A 226 -15.76 -4.64 23.23
CA ALA A 226 -15.93 -3.24 23.64
C ALA A 226 -15.10 -2.89 24.88
N GLN A 227 -15.00 -3.81 25.85
CA GLN A 227 -14.16 -3.63 27.03
C GLN A 227 -12.67 -3.62 26.67
N ILE A 228 -12.23 -4.53 25.79
CA ILE A 228 -10.85 -4.58 25.28
C ILE A 228 -10.52 -3.29 24.51
N ARG A 229 -11.39 -2.86 23.58
CA ARG A 229 -11.22 -1.58 22.87
C ARG A 229 -11.04 -0.41 23.81
N SER A 230 -11.79 -0.38 24.91
CA SER A 230 -11.71 0.69 25.92
C SER A 230 -10.41 0.66 26.73
N ALA A 231 -9.77 -0.51 26.83
CA ALA A 231 -8.49 -0.71 27.52
C ALA A 231 -7.25 -0.50 26.63
N LEU A 232 -7.42 -0.36 25.31
CA LEU A 232 -6.33 -0.04 24.38
C LEU A 232 -5.79 1.38 24.61
N ARG A 233 -4.54 1.60 24.21
CA ARG A 233 -3.98 2.96 24.13
C ARG A 233 -4.71 3.74 23.04
N PRO A 234 -4.82 5.08 23.14
CA PRO A 234 -5.58 5.89 22.20
C PRO A 234 -5.23 5.62 20.72
N ASN A 235 -3.94 5.59 20.39
CA ASN A 235 -3.45 5.36 19.03
C ASN A 235 -3.90 4.00 18.45
N VAL A 236 -3.91 2.92 19.24
CA VAL A 236 -4.33 1.59 18.78
C VAL A 236 -5.85 1.45 18.80
N ARG A 237 -6.52 2.10 19.76
CA ARG A 237 -7.97 2.15 19.84
C ARG A 237 -8.59 2.80 18.60
N ASP A 238 -7.94 3.82 18.07
CA ASP A 238 -8.39 4.56 16.88
C ASP A 238 -8.21 3.73 15.59
N LEU A 239 -7.40 2.66 15.62
CA LEU A 239 -7.30 1.67 14.54
C LEU A 239 -8.50 0.71 14.52
N VAL A 240 -9.28 0.62 15.61
CA VAL A 240 -10.48 -0.23 15.66
C VAL A 240 -11.63 0.47 14.94
N VAL A 241 -11.91 0.05 13.71
CA VAL A 241 -12.91 0.65 12.83
C VAL A 241 -14.32 0.10 13.07
N ALA A 242 -14.45 -1.14 13.56
CA ALA A 242 -15.74 -1.76 13.84
C ALA A 242 -15.68 -2.86 14.91
N ILE A 243 -16.85 -3.17 15.49
CA ILE A 243 -17.09 -4.32 16.37
C ILE A 243 -18.33 -5.06 15.87
N GLU A 244 -18.14 -6.23 15.27
CA GLU A 244 -19.18 -6.98 14.58
C GLU A 244 -19.56 -8.29 15.29
N PRO A 245 -20.82 -8.75 15.15
CA PRO A 245 -21.22 -10.06 15.63
C PRO A 245 -20.68 -11.14 14.70
N MET A 246 -19.49 -11.67 15.03
CA MET A 246 -18.87 -12.79 14.30
C MET A 246 -18.78 -14.00 15.22
N ASP A 247 -19.24 -15.18 14.78
CA ASP A 247 -18.99 -16.41 15.54
C ASP A 247 -17.48 -16.67 15.66
N PHE A 248 -17.00 -17.05 16.83
CA PHE A 248 -15.56 -17.28 17.04
C PHE A 248 -14.97 -18.35 16.10
N LYS A 249 -15.79 -19.33 15.70
CA LYS A 249 -15.44 -20.44 14.81
C LYS A 249 -15.76 -20.16 13.35
N LEU A 250 -16.17 -18.94 13.00
CA LEU A 250 -16.53 -18.58 11.63
C LEU A 250 -15.37 -18.88 10.66
N PRO A 251 -15.60 -19.48 9.49
CA PRO A 251 -14.55 -19.69 8.50
C PRO A 251 -13.90 -18.38 8.06
N GLU A 252 -12.61 -18.40 7.73
CA GLU A 252 -11.84 -17.20 7.38
C GLU A 252 -12.41 -16.45 6.18
N ARG A 253 -12.93 -17.19 5.21
CA ARG A 253 -13.62 -16.63 4.04
C ARG A 253 -14.86 -15.82 4.43
N GLU A 254 -15.65 -16.34 5.36
CA GLU A 254 -16.84 -15.64 5.86
C GLU A 254 -16.46 -14.42 6.71
N ILE A 255 -15.37 -14.50 7.49
CA ILE A 255 -14.79 -13.33 8.18
C ILE A 255 -14.40 -12.25 7.17
N ALA A 256 -13.71 -12.64 6.09
CA ALA A 256 -13.33 -11.73 5.01
C ALA A 256 -14.55 -11.06 4.34
N ASP A 257 -15.62 -11.83 4.10
CA ASP A 257 -16.86 -11.31 3.52
C ASP A 257 -17.55 -10.27 4.42
N ILE A 258 -17.38 -10.36 5.75
CA ILE A 258 -17.85 -9.37 6.73
C ILE A 258 -16.92 -8.15 6.79
N VAL A 259 -15.60 -8.37 6.84
CA VAL A 259 -14.60 -7.28 6.97
C VAL A 259 -14.57 -6.40 5.73
N ARG A 260 -14.71 -6.98 4.54
CA ARG A 260 -14.62 -6.28 3.25
C ARG A 260 -15.56 -5.04 3.16
N PRO A 261 -16.88 -5.13 3.35
CA PRO A 261 -17.76 -3.96 3.25
C PRO A 261 -17.44 -2.89 4.31
N ILE A 262 -16.97 -3.28 5.50
CA ILE A 262 -16.57 -2.34 6.56
C ILE A 262 -15.33 -1.57 6.16
N ALA A 263 -14.33 -2.28 5.64
CA ALA A 263 -13.13 -1.66 5.10
C ALA A 263 -13.48 -0.66 4.00
N TYR A 264 -14.28 -1.06 3.01
CA TYR A 264 -14.70 -0.16 1.93
C TYR A 264 -15.41 1.09 2.43
N ALA A 265 -16.34 0.96 3.38
CA ALA A 265 -17.06 2.11 3.93
C ALA A 265 -16.12 3.05 4.70
N TYR A 266 -15.25 2.50 5.55
CA TYR A 266 -14.27 3.28 6.30
C TYR A 266 -13.32 4.05 5.38
N GLU A 267 -12.82 3.38 4.35
CA GLU A 267 -11.92 3.96 3.37
C GLU A 267 -12.59 5.09 2.56
N GLN A 268 -13.87 4.94 2.18
CA GLN A 268 -14.63 6.02 1.54
C GLN A 268 -14.78 7.24 2.44
N ASP A 269 -15.15 7.03 3.70
CA ASP A 269 -15.27 8.11 4.69
C ASP A 269 -13.91 8.77 4.96
N HIS A 270 -12.84 7.98 4.98
CA HIS A 270 -11.48 8.47 5.17
C HIS A 270 -11.03 9.36 4.02
N ASP A 271 -11.18 8.92 2.77
CA ASP A 271 -10.81 9.67 1.57
C ASP A 271 -11.53 11.03 1.53
N VAL A 272 -12.82 11.05 1.87
CA VAL A 272 -13.60 12.30 1.98
C VAL A 272 -13.05 13.20 3.08
N THR A 273 -12.79 12.63 4.26
CA THR A 273 -12.27 13.37 5.42
C THR A 273 -10.89 13.97 5.15
N VAL A 274 -10.01 13.27 4.43
CA VAL A 274 -8.69 13.76 4.02
C VAL A 274 -8.84 15.04 3.20
N VAL A 275 -9.71 15.02 2.18
CA VAL A 275 -9.93 16.18 1.30
C VAL A 275 -10.63 17.32 2.03
N GLU A 276 -11.62 17.04 2.85
CA GLU A 276 -12.32 18.07 3.62
C GLU A 276 -11.38 18.78 4.61
N ASN A 277 -10.50 18.02 5.28
CA ASN A 277 -9.48 18.61 6.14
C ASN A 277 -8.46 19.43 5.37
N LEU A 278 -8.01 18.94 4.20
CA LEU A 278 -7.09 19.68 3.31
C LEU A 278 -7.68 21.04 2.91
N VAL A 279 -8.93 21.03 2.41
CA VAL A 279 -9.65 22.24 1.98
C VAL A 279 -9.94 23.16 3.16
N TYR A 280 -10.32 22.62 4.32
CA TYR A 280 -10.53 23.40 5.52
C TYR A 280 -9.25 24.13 5.96
N GLN A 281 -8.12 23.41 6.02
CA GLN A 281 -6.82 24.00 6.38
C GLN A 281 -6.41 25.07 5.37
N PHE A 282 -6.57 24.83 4.07
CA PHE A 282 -6.29 25.81 3.03
C PHE A 282 -7.09 27.10 3.23
N ASN A 283 -8.41 26.99 3.41
CA ASN A 283 -9.30 28.13 3.63
C ASN A 283 -9.01 28.91 4.93
N LYS A 284 -8.36 28.29 5.90
CA LYS A 284 -7.93 28.92 7.15
C LYS A 284 -6.50 29.50 7.09
N ASN A 285 -5.86 29.50 5.92
CA ASN A 285 -4.43 29.80 5.76
C ASN A 285 -3.55 28.93 6.67
N GLY A 286 -3.98 27.69 6.90
CA GLY A 286 -3.26 26.67 7.65
C GLY A 286 -2.16 26.00 6.82
N PRO A 287 -1.62 24.87 7.31
CA PRO A 287 -0.56 24.12 6.64
C PRO A 287 -1.11 23.26 5.48
N ALA A 288 -1.74 23.88 4.48
CA ALA A 288 -2.24 23.20 3.30
C ALA A 288 -2.20 24.10 2.06
N VAL A 289 -1.97 23.50 0.91
CA VAL A 289 -2.08 24.11 -0.42
C VAL A 289 -2.91 23.22 -1.32
N ILE A 290 -3.61 23.85 -2.26
CA ILE A 290 -4.35 23.18 -3.33
C ILE A 290 -3.85 23.69 -4.67
N GLU A 291 -4.23 22.98 -5.74
CA GLU A 291 -3.82 23.23 -7.12
C GLU A 291 -2.32 23.02 -7.38
N LYS A 292 -2.00 22.73 -8.64
CA LYS A 292 -0.64 22.34 -9.06
C LYS A 292 0.41 23.39 -8.69
N GLN A 293 0.17 24.66 -9.00
CA GLN A 293 1.12 25.75 -8.74
C GLN A 293 1.42 25.92 -7.25
N GLY A 294 0.41 25.77 -6.39
CA GLY A 294 0.59 25.86 -4.94
C GLY A 294 1.46 24.74 -4.41
N VAL A 295 1.25 23.53 -4.92
CA VAL A 295 2.06 22.35 -4.57
C VAL A 295 3.50 22.50 -5.08
N GLU A 296 3.72 22.94 -6.31
CA GLU A 296 5.05 23.18 -6.88
C GLU A 296 5.87 24.16 -6.02
N ILE A 297 5.29 25.32 -5.68
CA ILE A 297 5.95 26.33 -4.82
C ILE A 297 6.25 25.76 -3.43
N ALA A 298 5.34 24.97 -2.87
CA ALA A 298 5.55 24.35 -1.55
C ALA A 298 6.66 23.28 -1.59
N LEU A 299 6.76 22.55 -2.70
CA LEU A 299 7.75 21.50 -2.91
C LEU A 299 9.14 22.08 -3.11
N GLU A 300 9.28 23.13 -3.94
CA GLU A 300 10.53 23.89 -4.10
C GLU A 300 11.07 24.42 -2.77
N ARG A 301 10.18 24.71 -1.81
CA ARG A 301 10.52 25.20 -0.47
C ARG A 301 10.75 24.09 0.55
N GLY A 302 10.64 22.82 0.15
CA GLY A 302 10.78 21.66 1.04
C GLY A 302 9.72 21.61 2.15
N LYS A 303 8.51 22.15 1.89
CA LYS A 303 7.45 22.26 2.91
C LYS A 303 6.38 21.17 2.81
N VAL A 304 6.34 20.43 1.70
CA VAL A 304 5.37 19.36 1.48
C VAL A 304 5.66 18.23 2.44
N LYS A 305 4.65 17.85 3.24
CA LYS A 305 4.69 16.66 4.08
C LYS A 305 4.01 15.48 3.36
N THR A 306 2.82 15.73 2.82
CA THR A 306 2.02 14.71 2.15
C THR A 306 1.36 15.33 0.92
N LEU A 307 1.60 14.76 -0.25
CA LEU A 307 0.87 15.06 -1.48
C LEU A 307 -0.45 14.30 -1.47
N VAL A 308 -1.56 14.98 -1.77
CA VAL A 308 -2.89 14.37 -1.91
C VAL A 308 -3.32 14.45 -3.36
N ILE A 309 -3.64 13.30 -3.96
CA ILE A 309 -3.94 13.21 -5.38
C ILE A 309 -5.12 12.25 -5.64
N PRO A 310 -6.04 12.58 -6.57
CA PRO A 310 -7.21 11.75 -6.83
C PRO A 310 -6.84 10.54 -7.68
N TYR A 311 -7.48 9.40 -7.43
CA TYR A 311 -7.47 8.25 -8.32
C TYR A 311 -8.82 8.09 -9.05
N PRO A 312 -8.83 7.74 -10.35
CA PRO A 312 -7.68 7.67 -11.25
C PRO A 312 -7.07 9.05 -11.50
N VAL A 313 -5.74 9.07 -11.66
CA VAL A 313 -5.01 10.22 -12.18
C VAL A 313 -5.10 10.17 -13.70
N ASP A 314 -5.99 10.98 -14.24
CA ASP A 314 -6.30 10.98 -15.69
C ASP A 314 -5.26 11.78 -16.52
N THR A 315 -4.22 12.31 -15.88
CA THR A 315 -3.24 13.20 -16.50
C THR A 315 -1.80 12.82 -16.15
N GLU A 316 -0.92 12.81 -17.15
CA GLU A 316 0.53 12.66 -16.95
C GLU A 316 1.17 13.93 -16.38
N GLU A 317 0.42 15.04 -16.30
CA GLU A 317 0.90 16.33 -15.78
C GLU A 317 1.38 16.29 -14.33
N PHE A 318 1.00 15.25 -13.56
CA PHE A 318 1.40 15.07 -12.16
C PHE A 318 2.57 14.09 -12.00
N ASP A 319 3.00 13.41 -13.05
CA ASP A 319 4.01 12.35 -12.96
C ASP A 319 5.35 12.90 -12.43
N SER A 320 5.81 14.04 -12.96
CA SER A 320 7.04 14.68 -12.48
C SER A 320 6.92 15.10 -11.01
N LEU A 321 5.77 15.65 -10.63
CA LEU A 321 5.52 16.13 -9.28
C LEU A 321 5.48 14.98 -8.26
N ILE A 322 4.93 13.83 -8.63
CA ILE A 322 4.98 12.62 -7.80
C ILE A 322 6.43 12.18 -7.59
N VAL A 323 7.25 12.17 -8.64
CA VAL A 323 8.67 11.82 -8.52
C VAL A 323 9.38 12.81 -7.59
N ASP A 324 9.18 14.11 -7.75
CA ASP A 324 9.81 15.13 -6.90
C ASP A 324 9.37 15.03 -5.43
N VAL A 325 8.09 14.73 -5.17
CA VAL A 325 7.58 14.50 -3.81
C VAL A 325 8.28 13.30 -3.18
N ILE A 326 8.40 12.18 -3.90
CA ILE A 326 9.11 11.01 -3.40
C ILE A 326 10.58 11.33 -3.13
N LEU A 327 11.27 12.06 -4.03
CA LEU A 327 12.67 12.46 -3.83
C LEU A 327 12.86 13.40 -2.63
N SER A 328 11.87 14.23 -2.30
CA SER A 328 11.90 15.08 -1.11
C SER A 328 11.71 14.32 0.21
N GLY A 329 11.39 13.02 0.15
CA GLY A 329 11.07 12.21 1.32
C GLY A 329 9.63 12.38 1.82
N ALA A 330 8.81 13.15 1.11
CA ALA A 330 7.40 13.36 1.44
C ALA A 330 6.53 12.16 1.04
N GLU A 331 5.37 12.04 1.68
CA GLU A 331 4.40 10.98 1.46
C GLU A 331 3.46 11.31 0.30
N VAL A 332 2.87 10.29 -0.31
CA VAL A 332 1.80 10.41 -1.31
C VAL A 332 0.57 9.68 -0.78
N GLU A 333 -0.55 10.39 -0.68
CA GLU A 333 -1.85 9.89 -0.26
C GLU A 333 -2.81 9.94 -1.45
N PHE A 334 -3.44 8.80 -1.76
CA PHE A 334 -4.44 8.71 -2.82
C PHE A 334 -5.84 8.78 -2.25
N VAL A 335 -6.69 9.59 -2.88
CA VAL A 335 -8.12 9.66 -2.53
C VAL A 335 -8.96 9.12 -3.67
N TYR A 336 -10.04 8.42 -3.33
CA TYR A 336 -10.90 7.72 -4.29
C TYR A 336 -12.35 8.21 -4.19
N GLY A 337 -13.17 7.84 -5.18
CA GLY A 337 -14.62 8.08 -5.16
C GLY A 337 -14.99 9.54 -4.89
N GLU A 338 -15.87 9.77 -3.91
CA GLU A 338 -16.33 11.12 -3.56
C GLU A 338 -15.18 12.05 -3.13
N GLY A 339 -14.16 11.54 -2.42
CA GLY A 339 -12.98 12.32 -2.06
C GLY A 339 -12.22 12.79 -3.30
N ALA A 340 -12.01 11.89 -4.26
CA ALA A 340 -11.40 12.22 -5.55
C ALA A 340 -12.21 13.28 -6.31
N ASP A 341 -13.53 13.10 -6.40
CA ASP A 341 -14.42 14.03 -7.09
C ASP A 341 -14.41 15.42 -6.45
N LYS A 342 -14.38 15.48 -5.11
CA LYS A 342 -14.21 16.74 -4.37
C LYS A 342 -12.87 17.39 -4.69
N LEU A 343 -11.76 16.65 -4.61
CA LEU A 343 -10.43 17.21 -4.90
C LEU A 343 -10.30 17.71 -6.34
N LYS A 344 -10.92 17.03 -7.31
CA LYS A 344 -10.99 17.47 -8.71
C LYS A 344 -11.68 18.84 -8.87
N GLN A 345 -12.62 19.20 -8.00
CA GLN A 345 -13.24 20.53 -7.98
C GLN A 345 -12.29 21.64 -7.51
N PHE A 346 -11.20 21.29 -6.81
CA PHE A 346 -10.17 22.21 -6.30
C PHE A 346 -8.84 22.09 -7.07
N GLY A 347 -8.91 21.80 -8.36
CA GLY A 347 -7.74 21.71 -9.25
C GLY A 347 -7.07 20.33 -9.29
N GLY A 348 -7.65 19.32 -8.64
CA GLY A 348 -7.26 17.92 -8.82
C GLY A 348 -5.95 17.51 -8.16
N ILE A 349 -5.40 18.34 -7.28
CA ILE A 349 -4.20 18.05 -6.49
C ILE A 349 -4.10 19.00 -5.29
N GLY A 350 -3.45 18.55 -4.22
CA GLY A 350 -3.07 19.43 -3.12
C GLY A 350 -2.02 18.80 -2.23
N ALA A 351 -1.58 19.52 -1.21
CA ALA A 351 -0.58 19.03 -0.27
C ALA A 351 -0.80 19.55 1.15
N VAL A 352 -0.57 18.66 2.11
CA VAL A 352 -0.40 19.01 3.52
C VAL A 352 1.04 19.42 3.75
N LEU A 353 1.25 20.52 4.48
CA LEU A 353 2.56 21.09 4.74
C LEU A 353 3.03 20.78 6.17
N TYR A 354 4.34 20.82 6.41
CA TYR A 354 4.89 20.72 7.77
C TYR A 354 4.48 21.90 8.66
N TYR A 355 4.42 23.10 8.08
CA TYR A 355 4.09 24.35 8.78
C TYR A 355 3.28 25.27 7.85
N SER A 356 2.44 26.12 8.42
CA SER A 356 1.70 27.15 7.66
C SER A 356 2.67 28.14 6.99
N GLY A 357 2.30 28.64 5.82
CA GLY A 357 3.04 29.74 5.19
C GLY A 357 2.94 31.01 6.04
N ASN A 358 4.09 31.66 6.27
CA ASN A 358 4.11 33.11 6.53
C ASN A 358 4.18 33.83 5.20
#